data_AF-A0AA92YFB7-F1
#
_entry.id   AF-A0AA92YFB7-F1
#
_cell.length_a   1.000
_cell.length_b   1.000
_cell.length_c   1.000
_cell.angle_alpha   90.00
_cell.angle_beta   90.00
_cell.angle_gamma   90.00
#
_symmetry.space_group_name_H-M   'P 1'
#
loop_
_entity.id
_entity.type
_entity.pdbx_description
1 polymer ?
#
loop_
_entity_poly.entity_id
_entity_poly.type
_entity_poly.pdbx_seq_one_letter_code
_entity_poly.pdbx_strand_id
1 'polypeptide(L)'
;MCFDIGANKGVKSELFLSLGASVIAFEPQSICHNYLDKIKHRNFQYHKYAVGSNNETKELKLGSHIEVATFSNKFIDYFSNDSLSWNQVEKVTVKKLD
;
A
#
# COMPACT_ATOMS: atom_id res chain seq x y z
N MET A 1 11.48 12.93 8.45
CA MET A 1 10.23 12.16 8.52
C MET A 1 9.85 11.74 7.11
N CYS A 2 9.48 10.48 6.89
CA CYS A 2 9.16 9.89 5.59
C CYS A 2 7.75 9.29 5.64
N PHE A 3 6.94 9.58 4.63
CA PHE A 3 5.63 8.96 4.43
C PHE A 3 5.74 7.95 3.29
N ASP A 4 5.50 6.66 3.58
CA ASP A 4 5.55 5.58 2.60
C ASP A 4 4.11 5.20 2.20
N ILE A 5 3.62 5.77 1.10
CA ILE A 5 2.25 5.60 0.62
C ILE A 5 2.20 4.41 -0.34
N GLY A 6 1.40 3.39 -0.02
CA GLY A 6 1.45 2.11 -0.73
C GLY A 6 2.71 1.33 -0.36
N ALA A 7 2.97 1.20 0.93
CA ALA A 7 4.22 0.64 1.47
C ALA A 7 4.45 -0.84 1.08
N ASN A 8 3.41 -1.55 0.65
CA ASN A 8 3.43 -2.94 0.24
C ASN A 8 4.08 -3.83 1.31
N LYS A 9 5.06 -4.67 0.95
CA LYS A 9 5.86 -5.46 1.89
C LYS A 9 6.78 -4.65 2.81
N GLY A 10 6.92 -3.33 2.60
CA GLY A 10 7.72 -2.44 3.46
C GLY A 10 9.20 -2.31 3.11
N VAL A 11 9.64 -2.77 1.93
CA VAL A 11 11.06 -2.70 1.51
C VAL A 11 11.61 -1.28 1.53
N LYS A 12 10.82 -0.30 1.06
CA LYS A 12 11.21 1.13 1.08
C LYS A 12 11.22 1.68 2.50
N SER A 13 10.23 1.32 3.31
CA SER A 13 10.21 1.65 4.73
C SER A 13 11.48 1.19 5.44
N GLU A 14 11.90 -0.08 5.29
CA GLU A 14 13.14 -0.60 5.89
C GLU A 14 14.39 0.17 5.43
N LEU A 15 14.48 0.49 4.13
CA LEU A 15 15.58 1.30 3.59
C LEU A 15 15.65 2.67 4.28
N PHE A 16 14.55 3.40 4.37
CA PHE A 16 14.56 4.73 5.02
C PHE A 16 14.84 4.64 6.52
N LEU A 17 14.35 3.61 7.21
CA LEU A 17 14.68 3.37 8.62
C LEU A 17 16.19 3.11 8.80
N SER A 18 16.81 2.34 7.90
CA SER A 18 18.26 2.08 7.94
C SER A 18 19.12 3.36 7.80
N LEU A 19 18.57 4.39 7.17
CA LEU A 19 19.19 5.71 7.03
C LEU A 19 18.90 6.65 8.21
N GLY A 20 18.27 6.14 9.28
CA GLY A 20 17.95 6.88 10.50
C GLY A 20 16.65 7.69 10.44
N ALA A 21 15.84 7.55 9.40
CA ALA A 21 14.57 8.26 9.30
C ALA A 21 13.50 7.71 10.26
N SER A 22 12.48 8.53 10.53
CA SER A 22 11.18 8.06 11.02
C SER A 22 10.24 7.87 9.84
N VAL A 23 9.58 6.72 9.79
CA VAL A 23 8.71 6.30 8.68
C VAL A 23 7.29 6.07 9.19
N ILE A 24 6.34 6.68 8.50
CA ILE A 24 4.90 6.46 8.66
C ILE A 24 4.39 5.85 7.35
N ALA A 25 4.08 4.56 7.38
CA ALA A 25 3.64 3.80 6.21
C ALA A 25 2.12 3.68 6.13
N PHE A 26 1.59 3.57 4.91
CA PHE A 26 0.17 3.37 4.65
C PHE A 26 0.03 2.25 3.63
N GLU A 27 -0.65 1.18 4.00
CA GLU A 27 -0.84 0.03 3.14
C GLU A 27 -2.25 -0.57 3.34
N PRO A 28 -3.16 -0.39 2.37
CA PRO A 28 -4.52 -0.89 2.48
C PRO A 28 -4.66 -2.40 2.26
N GLN A 29 -3.75 -3.05 1.51
CA GLN A 29 -3.90 -4.45 1.12
C GLN A 29 -3.58 -5.40 2.27
N SER A 30 -4.54 -6.22 2.68
CA SER A 30 -4.44 -7.04 3.91
C SER A 30 -3.26 -8.01 3.92
N ILE A 31 -2.94 -8.64 2.78
CA ILE A 31 -1.82 -9.59 2.69
C ILE A 31 -0.46 -8.95 3.02
N CYS A 32 -0.33 -7.64 2.78
CA CYS A 32 0.90 -6.89 3.04
C CYS A 32 1.11 -6.62 4.54
N HIS A 33 0.05 -6.61 5.35
CA HIS A 33 0.14 -6.30 6.79
C HIS A 33 1.02 -7.30 7.54
N ASN A 34 0.99 -8.57 7.14
CA ASN A 34 1.85 -9.62 7.70
C ASN A 34 3.34 -9.35 7.51
N TYR A 35 3.73 -8.58 6.49
CA TYR A 35 5.12 -8.17 6.26
C TYR A 35 5.46 -6.95 7.10
N LEU A 36 4.58 -5.94 7.10
CA LEU A 36 4.76 -4.71 7.88
C LEU A 36 4.81 -4.99 9.39
N ASP A 37 4.02 -5.94 9.89
CA ASP A 37 4.04 -6.37 11.29
C ASP A 37 5.40 -6.94 11.74
N LYS A 38 6.23 -7.42 10.79
CA LYS A 38 7.57 -7.94 11.07
C LYS A 38 8.64 -6.86 11.19
N ILE A 39 8.37 -5.63 10.74
CA ILE A 39 9.32 -4.52 10.83
C ILE A 39 9.35 -4.02 12.28
N LYS A 40 10.33 -4.49 13.06
CA LYS A 40 10.52 -4.11 14.46
C LYS A 40 11.53 -2.96 14.56
N HIS A 41 11.05 -1.73 14.43
CA HIS A 41 11.88 -0.54 14.57
C HIS A 41 11.15 0.58 15.32
N ARG A 42 11.81 1.24 16.29
CA ARG A 42 11.19 2.27 17.15
C ARG A 42 10.65 3.48 16.39
N ASN A 43 11.22 3.77 15.22
CA ASN A 43 10.83 4.91 14.37
C ASN A 43 9.86 4.49 13.25
N PHE A 44 9.28 3.29 13.31
CA PHE A 44 8.35 2.78 12.31
C PHE A 44 6.94 2.67 12.89
N GLN A 45 5.98 3.23 12.15
CA GLN A 45 4.57 2.98 12.37
C GLN A 45 3.88 2.81 11.01
N TYR A 46 2.81 2.03 10.96
CA TYR A 46 2.03 1.89 9.74
C TYR A 46 0.53 1.88 10.00
N HIS A 47 -0.22 2.25 8.97
CA HIS A 47 -1.67 2.32 8.97
C HIS A 47 -2.26 1.41 7.88
N LYS A 48 -3.35 0.72 8.24
CA LYS A 48 -4.05 -0.26 7.40
C LYS A 48 -5.11 0.38 6.48
N TYR A 49 -4.87 1.60 6.01
CA TYR A 49 -5.78 2.33 5.13
C TYR A 49 -5.01 3.03 4.02
N ALA A 50 -5.68 3.25 2.89
CA ALA A 50 -5.11 4.03 1.79
C ALA A 50 -5.25 5.53 2.09
N VAL A 51 -4.35 6.33 1.51
CA VAL A 51 -4.46 7.79 1.56
C VAL A 51 -5.17 8.28 0.29
N GLY A 52 -6.16 9.17 0.46
CA GLY A 52 -6.93 9.74 -0.63
C GLY A 52 -7.50 11.12 -0.30
N SER A 53 -8.28 11.68 -1.22
CA SER A 53 -8.85 13.03 -1.06
C SER A 53 -10.04 13.09 -0.09
N ASN A 54 -10.70 11.95 0.16
CA ASN A 54 -11.89 11.85 0.98
C ASN A 54 -11.80 10.66 1.92
N ASN A 55 -12.57 10.71 3.02
CA ASN A 55 -12.83 9.54 3.85
C ASN A 55 -13.91 8.71 3.17
N GLU A 56 -13.55 7.53 2.66
CA GLU A 56 -14.45 6.66 1.90
C GLU A 56 -14.00 5.20 1.98
N THR A 57 -14.87 4.27 1.59
CA THR A 57 -14.51 2.87 1.36
C THR A 57 -14.45 2.65 -0.15
N LYS A 58 -13.35 2.05 -0.64
CA LYS A 58 -13.15 1.79 -2.07
C LYS A 58 -12.79 0.35 -2.33
N GLU A 59 -13.02 -0.07 -3.57
CA GLU A 59 -12.54 -1.33 -4.11
C GLU A 59 -11.12 -1.17 -4.65
N LEU A 60 -10.14 -1.72 -3.93
CA LEU A 60 -8.78 -1.87 -4.40
C LEU A 60 -8.72 -3.06 -5.36
N LYS A 61 -8.39 -2.80 -6.62
CA LYS A 61 -8.19 -3.85 -7.63
C LYS A 61 -6.79 -4.41 -7.47
N LEU A 62 -6.68 -5.74 -7.33
CA LEU A 62 -5.42 -6.43 -7.07
C LEU A 62 -4.94 -7.10 -8.36
N GLY A 63 -3.68 -6.84 -8.71
CA GLY A 63 -2.98 -7.57 -9.74
C GLY A 63 -2.54 -8.94 -9.21
N SER A 64 -2.23 -9.84 -10.15
CA SER A 64 -1.63 -11.16 -9.84
C SER A 64 -0.32 -11.10 -9.05
N HIS A 65 0.40 -9.98 -9.12
CA HIS A 65 1.55 -9.69 -8.27
C HIS A 65 1.14 -8.83 -7.08
N ILE A 66 1.52 -9.25 -5.87
CA ILE A 66 1.27 -8.52 -4.60
C ILE A 66 1.74 -7.06 -4.63
N GLU A 67 2.78 -6.73 -5.41
CA GLU A 67 3.29 -5.37 -5.56
C GLU A 67 2.39 -4.46 -6.40
N VAL A 68 1.36 -5.01 -7.04
CA VAL A 68 0.53 -4.31 -8.01
C VAL A 68 -0.92 -4.27 -7.54
N ALA A 69 -1.36 -3.09 -7.12
CA ALA A 69 -2.74 -2.81 -6.76
C ALA A 69 -3.10 -1.38 -7.15
N THR A 70 -4.37 -1.12 -7.48
CA THR A 70 -4.81 0.21 -7.91
C THR A 70 -6.29 0.46 -7.68
N PHE A 71 -6.67 1.74 -7.54
CA PHE A 71 -8.06 2.19 -7.62
C PHE A 71 -8.45 2.65 -9.03
N SER A 72 -7.51 2.71 -9.98
CA SER A 72 -7.70 3.32 -11.29
C SER A 72 -7.99 2.26 -12.36
N ASN A 73 -9.20 2.27 -12.91
CA ASN A 73 -9.51 1.45 -14.09
C ASN A 73 -8.64 1.82 -15.29
N LYS A 74 -8.32 3.11 -15.48
CA LYS A 74 -7.41 3.55 -16.56
C LYS A 74 -6.02 2.92 -16.44
N PHE A 75 -5.54 2.70 -15.22
CA PHE A 75 -4.26 2.02 -14.98
C PHE A 75 -4.37 0.55 -15.40
N ILE A 76 -5.46 -0.11 -15.03
CA ILE A 76 -5.72 -1.50 -15.42
C ILE A 76 -5.76 -1.61 -16.94
N ASP A 77 -6.54 -0.76 -17.61
CA ASP A 77 -6.70 -0.79 -19.07
C ASP A 77 -5.36 -0.62 -19.79
N TYR A 78 -4.50 0.27 -19.28
CA TYR A 78 -3.20 0.57 -19.91
C TYR A 78 -2.14 -0.51 -19.64
N PHE A 79 -2.11 -1.09 -18.44
CA PHE A 79 -1.06 -2.02 -18.03
C PHE A 79 -1.47 -3.50 -18.13
N SER A 80 -2.71 -3.80 -18.50
CA SER A 80 -3.16 -5.18 -18.72
C SER A 80 -2.39 -5.85 -19.84
N ASN A 81 -1.83 -7.01 -19.54
CA ASN A 81 -1.09 -7.85 -20.47
C ASN A 81 -1.09 -9.30 -19.95
N ASP A 82 -0.57 -10.24 -20.74
CA ASP A 82 -0.61 -11.68 -20.41
C ASP A 82 0.09 -12.04 -19.09
N SER A 83 1.03 -11.22 -18.61
CA SER A 83 1.74 -11.43 -17.35
C SER A 83 1.09 -10.77 -16.14
N LEU A 84 0.07 -9.92 -16.34
CA LEU A 84 -0.59 -9.17 -15.27
C LEU A 84 -2.11 -9.27 -15.37
N SER A 85 -2.68 -10.26 -14.67
CA SER A 85 -4.13 -10.41 -14.53
C SER A 85 -4.70 -9.64 -13.32
N TRP A 86 -5.98 -9.27 -13.41
CA TRP A 86 -6.71 -8.42 -12.47
C TRP A 86 -8.01 -9.08 -12.01
N ASN A 87 -7.92 -10.22 -11.33
CA ASN A 87 -9.08 -11.06 -11.00
C ASN A 87 -9.52 -10.96 -9.54
N GLN A 88 -8.91 -10.06 -8.76
CA GLN A 88 -9.14 -9.94 -7.33
C GLN A 88 -9.43 -8.49 -6.93
N VAL A 89 -10.27 -8.33 -5.92
CA VAL A 89 -10.68 -7.05 -5.38
C VAL A 89 -10.74 -7.13 -3.86
N GLU A 90 -10.30 -6.08 -3.19
CA GLU A 90 -10.42 -5.92 -1.75
C GLU A 90 -11.15 -4.61 -1.42
N LYS A 91 -12.14 -4.66 -0.53
CA LYS A 91 -12.75 -3.43 0.00
C LYS A 91 -11.85 -2.88 1.11
N VAL A 92 -11.36 -1.67 0.92
CA VAL A 92 -10.40 -1.03 1.82
C VAL A 92 -10.89 0.35 2.24
N THR A 93 -10.49 0.76 3.45
CA THR A 93 -10.71 2.12 3.94
C THR A 93 -9.73 3.06 3.27
N VAL A 94 -10.23 4.21 2.82
CA VAL A 94 -9.45 5.35 2.33
C VAL A 94 -9.68 6.51 3.28
N LYS A 95 -8.60 7.19 3.68
CA LYS A 95 -8.67 8.37 4.53
C LYS A 95 -7.97 9.56 3.89
N LYS A 96 -8.54 10.72 4.09
CA LYS A 96 -7.83 11.99 3.94
C LYS A 96 -6.94 12.19 5.17
N LEU A 97 -5.72 12.66 4.94
CA LEU A 97 -4.85 13.13 6.03
C LEU A 97 -5.22 14.59 6.32
N ASP A 98 -5.44 14.89 7.60
CA ASP A 98 -5.75 16.24 8.09
C ASP A 98 -4.49 17.09 8.29
#